data_AF-A0A1F5YW36-F1
#
_entry.id   AF-A0A1F5YW36-F1
#
_cell.length_a   1.000
_cell.length_b   1.000
_cell.length_c   1.000
_cell.angle_alpha   90.00
_cell.angle_beta   90.00
_cell.angle_gamma   90.00
#
_symmetry.space_group_name_H-M   'P 1'
#
loop_
_entity.id
_entity.type
_entity.pdbx_description
1 polymer ?
#
loop_
_entity_poly.entity_id
_entity_poly.type
_entity_poly.pdbx_seq_one_letter_code
_entity_poly.pdbx_strand_id
1 'polypeptide(L)'
;MSAEIVPGAHEWHIPPSQETGISPGRKTRLDDAAALDRSTGSHFPSALRLEIESAAVDNNVDRSLVIGSYRASLSPEKAAEIRRKYEDRMFYIGCIHGGSPELLSHLNELADAREADLPDTVFLGGDLPGAKDLSTVRQKKLFYDNLMNRVNLLVSQNPDISPAEILGSTAGAAGTESPTIRAGAIRLLRFAIEDMGGTKLTDPGDLTPLLSLARQQMKAYPVADLPAITDETPPDGVLGTYISWIRQAVAEPPAVGLNSGTWVKTLPKEIRQNYMDQYEESARQLSLPLLKLKGRGVKIVWIEGNEDMPAGQDAISHGLDRVFDTQKYLEGMGINCTKEISGLRSKATYHILVPFNELKYLGNVPEDRLELIADEVSQARSEGLEIIMLAHHHLDNRRHAPGRKPGKQDVLMIDNLKSLIHRYRPRQLIYAHQHGEMPEIPDVNAKYAYDHTMVSYLPLESIGEYDAPAKHPAGDRDFAGPDQPVKRIL
;
A
#
# COMPACT_ATOMS: atom_id res chain seq x y z
N MET A 1 56.59 -7.72 37.90
CA MET A 1 55.55 -8.26 38.81
C MET A 1 54.25 -8.23 38.05
N SER A 2 53.93 -9.33 37.41
CA SER A 2 52.74 -9.56 36.59
C SER A 2 51.72 -10.31 37.45
N ALA A 3 50.52 -9.75 37.60
CA ALA A 3 49.38 -10.43 38.21
C ALA A 3 48.30 -10.62 37.14
N GLU A 4 48.03 -11.88 36.84
CA GLU A 4 46.95 -12.34 35.97
C GLU A 4 45.58 -12.11 36.64
N ILE A 5 44.59 -11.74 35.83
CA ILE A 5 43.17 -11.72 36.17
C ILE A 5 42.53 -12.90 35.43
N VAL A 6 41.96 -13.85 36.17
CA VAL A 6 41.15 -14.97 35.64
C VAL A 6 39.67 -14.60 35.71
N PRO A 7 38.83 -14.87 34.68
CA PRO A 7 37.38 -14.62 34.74
C PRO A 7 36.64 -15.75 35.47
N GLY A 8 35.69 -15.38 36.33
CA GLY A 8 34.84 -16.32 37.08
C GLY A 8 33.73 -16.94 36.23
N ALA A 9 33.64 -18.27 36.26
CA ALA A 9 32.47 -19.03 35.84
C ALA A 9 31.50 -19.13 37.03
N HIS A 10 30.23 -18.78 36.83
CA HIS A 10 29.17 -19.03 37.81
C HIS A 10 28.66 -20.47 37.63
N GLU A 11 28.93 -21.32 38.62
CA GLU A 11 28.36 -22.67 38.71
C GLU A 11 26.86 -22.59 39.08
N TRP A 12 26.02 -23.25 38.29
CA TRP A 12 24.61 -23.47 38.58
C TRP A 12 24.47 -24.66 39.54
N HIS A 13 24.05 -24.41 40.78
CA HIS A 13 23.73 -25.48 41.72
C HIS A 13 22.35 -26.09 41.40
N ILE A 14 22.35 -27.36 40.99
CA ILE A 14 21.15 -28.21 40.91
C ILE A 14 21.00 -28.95 42.25
N PRO A 15 19.88 -28.83 42.98
CA PRO A 15 19.65 -29.62 44.17
C PRO A 15 19.27 -31.07 43.81
N PRO A 16 19.68 -32.08 44.60
CA PRO A 16 19.41 -33.48 44.30
C PRO A 16 17.91 -33.81 44.43
N SER A 17 17.41 -34.52 43.41
CA SER A 17 16.04 -35.00 43.28
C SER A 17 15.66 -36.00 44.38
N GLN A 18 14.55 -35.75 45.07
CA GLN A 18 13.82 -36.79 45.79
C GLN A 18 13.03 -37.64 44.80
N GLU A 19 13.32 -38.94 44.78
CA GLU A 19 12.53 -39.97 44.14
C GLU A 19 11.10 -39.97 44.70
N THR A 20 10.10 -39.71 43.85
CA THR A 20 8.74 -40.18 44.09
C THR A 20 8.09 -40.67 42.80
N GLY A 21 7.76 -41.97 42.80
CA GLY A 21 6.57 -42.59 42.20
C GLY A 21 6.16 -42.18 40.79
N ILE A 22 6.51 -43.02 39.81
CA ILE A 22 5.88 -43.04 38.49
C ILE A 22 4.44 -43.56 38.62
N SER A 23 3.46 -42.77 38.15
CA SER A 23 2.13 -43.26 37.75
C SER A 23 1.69 -42.55 36.45
N PRO A 24 0.97 -43.22 35.52
CA PRO A 24 0.92 -42.82 34.12
C PRO A 24 -0.20 -41.81 33.86
N GLY A 25 0.18 -40.59 33.49
CA GLY A 25 -0.73 -39.52 33.06
C GLY A 25 -0.19 -38.78 31.86
N ARG A 26 0.10 -39.51 30.77
CA ARG A 26 0.65 -38.96 29.52
C ARG A 26 -0.46 -38.28 28.71
N LYS A 27 -1.00 -37.15 29.18
CA LYS A 27 -1.92 -36.32 28.37
C LYS A 27 -2.01 -34.82 28.67
N THR A 28 -1.26 -34.22 29.59
CA THR A 28 -1.50 -32.80 29.97
C THR A 28 -0.31 -31.83 29.87
N ARG A 29 0.86 -32.22 29.35
CA ARG A 29 2.02 -31.28 29.31
C ARG A 29 2.10 -30.37 28.08
N LEU A 30 1.36 -30.64 27.01
CA LEU A 30 1.25 -29.75 25.85
C LEU A 30 0.23 -28.61 26.10
N ASP A 31 -0.76 -28.85 26.96
CA ASP A 31 -1.79 -27.87 27.28
C ASP A 31 -1.26 -26.72 28.16
N ASP A 32 -0.23 -26.95 28.97
CA ASP A 32 0.30 -25.92 29.86
C ASP A 32 1.14 -24.84 29.14
N ALA A 33 1.71 -25.14 27.97
CA ALA A 33 2.35 -24.12 27.12
C ALA A 33 1.29 -23.24 26.46
N ALA A 34 0.20 -23.86 25.98
CA ALA A 34 -0.97 -23.17 25.42
C ALA A 34 -1.85 -22.48 26.48
N ALA A 35 -1.71 -22.82 27.76
CA ALA A 35 -2.38 -22.14 28.87
C ALA A 35 -1.63 -20.86 29.30
N LEU A 36 -0.29 -20.90 29.28
CA LEU A 36 0.55 -19.70 29.43
C LEU A 36 0.30 -18.70 28.28
N ASP A 37 0.04 -19.22 27.09
CA ASP A 37 -0.31 -18.48 25.85
C ASP A 37 -1.68 -17.76 25.95
N ARG A 38 -2.60 -18.28 26.77
CA ARG A 38 -3.96 -17.72 26.93
C ARG A 38 -4.12 -16.74 28.08
N SER A 39 -3.29 -16.83 29.13
CA SER A 39 -3.44 -15.99 30.33
C SER A 39 -2.85 -14.58 30.19
N THR A 40 -2.02 -14.31 29.18
CA THR A 40 -1.36 -13.01 28.99
C THR A 40 -1.99 -12.14 27.89
N GLY A 41 -3.05 -12.61 27.23
CA GLY A 41 -3.80 -11.86 26.20
C GLY A 41 -2.95 -11.38 25.01
N SER A 42 -1.73 -11.90 24.87
CA SER A 42 -0.77 -11.49 23.85
C SER A 42 -0.25 -12.76 23.19
N HIS A 43 -0.20 -12.77 21.85
CA HIS A 43 0.28 -13.88 21.05
C HIS A 43 1.78 -14.12 21.27
N PHE A 44 2.14 -14.81 22.37
CA PHE A 44 3.50 -15.08 22.83
C PHE A 44 4.08 -16.50 22.58
N PRO A 45 3.75 -17.24 21.51
CA PRO A 45 4.28 -18.60 21.35
C PRO A 45 5.59 -18.71 20.57
N SER A 46 6.07 -17.70 19.83
CA SER A 46 7.30 -17.83 19.00
C SER A 46 8.58 -17.41 19.74
N ALA A 47 8.67 -16.17 20.20
CA ALA A 47 9.90 -15.62 20.79
C ALA A 47 10.34 -16.33 22.08
N LEU A 48 9.41 -16.56 23.01
CA LEU A 48 9.69 -17.29 24.25
C LEU A 48 10.04 -18.76 23.97
N ARG A 49 9.39 -19.38 22.98
CA ARG A 49 9.72 -20.74 22.55
C ARG A 49 11.13 -20.83 22.00
N LEU A 50 11.52 -19.91 21.12
CA LEU A 50 12.87 -19.86 20.54
C LEU A 50 13.92 -19.63 21.61
N GLU A 51 13.66 -18.75 22.60
CA GLU A 51 14.56 -18.60 23.75
C GLU A 51 14.67 -19.88 24.57
N ILE A 52 13.55 -20.55 24.84
CA ILE A 52 13.53 -21.81 25.58
C ILE A 52 14.32 -22.90 24.83
N GLU A 53 14.17 -22.97 23.50
CA GLU A 53 14.88 -23.93 22.66
C GLU A 53 16.39 -23.62 22.60
N SER A 54 16.78 -22.35 22.41
CA SER A 54 18.17 -21.90 22.47
C SER A 54 18.79 -22.23 23.83
N ALA A 55 18.15 -21.83 24.92
CA ALA A 55 18.66 -22.06 26.27
C ALA A 55 18.76 -23.55 26.61
N ALA A 56 17.84 -24.39 26.12
CA ALA A 56 17.94 -25.84 26.31
C ALA A 56 19.17 -26.42 25.60
N VAL A 57 19.43 -25.99 24.36
CA VAL A 57 20.61 -26.39 23.59
C VAL A 57 21.89 -25.88 24.24
N ASP A 58 21.95 -24.58 24.58
CA ASP A 58 23.13 -23.92 25.15
C ASP A 58 23.54 -24.52 26.50
N ASN A 59 22.57 -24.95 27.30
CA ASN A 59 22.82 -25.56 28.61
C ASN A 59 22.83 -27.09 28.57
N ASN A 60 22.58 -27.71 27.41
CA ASN A 60 22.45 -29.16 27.24
C ASN A 60 21.47 -29.80 28.25
N VAL A 61 20.30 -29.19 28.43
CA VAL A 61 19.25 -29.63 29.36
C VAL A 61 17.93 -29.88 28.64
N ASP A 62 17.06 -30.68 29.25
CA ASP A 62 15.71 -30.89 28.74
C ASP A 62 14.91 -29.58 28.75
N ARG A 63 14.16 -29.35 27.67
CA ARG A 63 13.30 -28.17 27.48
C ARG A 63 12.37 -27.90 28.66
N SER A 64 11.84 -28.96 29.30
CA SER A 64 10.92 -28.82 30.44
C SER A 64 11.57 -28.16 31.66
N LEU A 65 12.88 -28.33 31.85
CA LEU A 65 13.62 -27.66 32.93
C LEU A 65 13.74 -26.16 32.67
N VAL A 66 14.01 -25.78 31.42
CA VAL A 66 14.07 -24.38 31.00
C VAL A 66 12.70 -23.71 31.15
N ILE A 67 11.62 -24.39 30.72
CA ILE A 67 10.23 -23.91 30.91
C ILE A 67 9.94 -23.67 32.38
N GLY A 68 10.31 -24.60 33.27
CA GLY A 68 10.11 -24.47 34.71
C GLY A 68 10.82 -23.23 35.27
N SER A 69 12.04 -22.97 34.82
CA SER A 69 12.84 -21.81 35.23
C SER A 69 12.20 -20.48 34.78
N TYR A 70 11.78 -20.36 33.53
CA TYR A 70 11.10 -19.15 33.04
C TYR A 70 9.74 -18.93 33.73
N ARG A 71 8.96 -19.98 34.02
CA ARG A 71 7.71 -19.83 34.77
C ARG A 71 7.91 -19.25 36.16
N ALA A 72 9.04 -19.57 36.81
CA ALA A 72 9.34 -19.10 38.14
C ALA A 72 9.96 -17.68 38.17
N SER A 73 10.55 -17.22 37.06
CA SER A 73 11.44 -16.04 37.07
C SER A 73 11.31 -15.06 35.90
N LEU A 74 10.35 -15.24 34.98
CA LEU A 74 10.18 -14.34 33.84
C LEU A 74 9.65 -12.96 34.28
N SER A 75 10.56 -12.01 34.47
CA SER A 75 10.23 -10.61 34.73
C SER A 75 9.78 -9.88 33.45
N PRO A 76 9.07 -8.74 33.56
CA PRO A 76 8.74 -7.89 32.42
C PRO A 76 9.98 -7.49 31.59
N GLU A 77 11.10 -7.20 32.25
CA GLU A 77 12.36 -6.81 31.61
C GLU A 77 12.95 -7.96 30.80
N LYS A 78 12.96 -9.18 31.35
CA LYS A 78 13.45 -10.37 30.63
C LYS A 78 12.51 -10.74 29.48
N ALA A 79 11.20 -10.60 29.66
CA ALA A 79 10.23 -10.75 28.57
C ALA A 79 10.52 -9.75 27.44
N ALA A 80 10.78 -8.47 27.76
CA ALA A 80 11.13 -7.45 26.78
C ALA A 80 12.49 -7.71 26.10
N GLU A 81 13.46 -8.27 26.82
CA GLU A 81 14.73 -8.73 26.24
C GLU A 81 14.54 -9.87 25.24
N ILE A 82 13.77 -10.91 25.60
CA ILE A 82 13.44 -12.04 24.71
C ILE A 82 12.72 -11.54 23.46
N ARG A 83 11.74 -10.64 23.61
CA ARG A 83 11.06 -9.99 22.49
C ARG A 83 12.06 -9.31 21.56
N ARG A 84 12.98 -8.49 22.09
CA ARG A 84 14.00 -7.81 21.26
C ARG A 84 14.92 -8.80 20.52
N LYS A 85 15.17 -9.97 21.11
CA LYS A 85 16.04 -10.99 20.53
C LYS A 85 15.37 -11.75 19.38
N TYR A 86 14.09 -12.07 19.49
CA TYR A 86 13.42 -12.98 18.56
C TYR A 86 12.21 -12.41 17.82
N GLU A 87 11.71 -11.23 18.17
CA GLU A 87 10.62 -10.57 17.45
C GLU A 87 11.16 -9.51 16.53
N ASP A 88 10.48 -9.36 15.41
CA ASP A 88 10.70 -8.23 14.51
C ASP A 88 9.84 -7.04 14.93
N ARG A 89 10.43 -5.85 14.97
CA ARG A 89 9.70 -4.59 15.13
C ARG A 89 9.50 -3.98 13.75
N MET A 90 8.38 -4.28 13.11
CA MET A 90 8.07 -3.76 11.78
C MET A 90 7.12 -2.57 11.86
N PHE A 91 7.30 -1.60 10.95
CA PHE A 91 6.40 -0.46 10.76
C PHE A 91 5.95 -0.44 9.30
N TYR A 92 4.64 -0.36 9.05
CA TYR A 92 4.08 -0.37 7.69
C TYR A 92 3.36 0.94 7.40
N ILE A 93 3.75 1.57 6.30
CA ILE A 93 3.16 2.80 5.76
C ILE A 93 2.58 2.42 4.40
N GLY A 94 1.32 2.74 4.15
CA GLY A 94 0.67 2.50 2.86
C GLY A 94 0.95 3.65 1.91
N CYS A 95 -0.02 3.97 1.06
CA CYS A 95 0.17 4.98 0.03
C CYS A 95 0.53 6.36 0.61
N ILE A 96 1.59 6.97 0.11
CA ILE A 96 2.15 8.21 0.67
C ILE A 96 1.68 9.42 -0.13
N HIS A 97 0.41 9.76 -0.01
CA HIS A 97 -0.16 10.92 -0.69
C HIS A 97 0.33 12.25 -0.09
N GLY A 98 1.34 12.86 -0.71
CA GLY A 98 1.82 14.21 -0.38
C GLY A 98 2.70 14.33 0.84
N GLY A 99 2.80 13.29 1.67
CA GLY A 99 3.48 13.36 2.95
C GLY A 99 2.76 14.32 3.89
N SER A 100 1.53 13.96 4.31
CA SER A 100 0.72 14.84 5.16
C SER A 100 1.51 15.31 6.40
N PRO A 101 1.23 16.51 6.94
CA PRO A 101 1.90 17.00 8.14
C PRO A 101 1.90 16.00 9.30
N GLU A 102 0.82 15.22 9.43
CA GLU A 102 0.66 14.18 10.44
C GLU A 102 1.61 13.00 10.19
N LEU A 103 1.69 12.50 8.95
CA LEU A 103 2.65 11.45 8.60
C LEU A 103 4.09 11.91 8.83
N LEU A 104 4.41 13.14 8.42
CA LEU A 104 5.74 13.71 8.63
C LEU A 104 6.04 13.89 10.13
N SER A 105 5.07 14.34 10.94
CA SER A 105 5.23 14.44 12.40
C SER A 105 5.54 13.08 13.00
N HIS A 106 4.75 12.05 12.68
CA HIS A 106 4.98 10.70 13.20
C HIS A 106 6.31 10.09 12.76
N LEU A 107 6.71 10.31 11.50
CA LEU A 107 8.01 9.86 11.02
C LEU A 107 9.16 10.56 11.74
N ASN A 108 9.03 11.85 12.05
CA ASN A 108 10.00 12.57 12.86
C ASN A 108 10.02 12.05 14.31
N GLU A 109 8.86 11.86 14.93
CA GLU A 109 8.74 11.27 16.28
C GLU A 109 9.38 9.88 16.35
N LEU A 110 9.13 9.04 15.34
CA LEU A 110 9.75 7.72 15.22
C LEU A 110 11.26 7.84 15.04
N ALA A 111 11.72 8.80 14.23
CA ALA A 111 13.14 9.05 14.01
C ALA A 111 13.86 9.61 15.27
N ASP A 112 13.12 10.26 16.16
CA ASP A 112 13.55 10.78 17.46
C ASP A 112 13.32 9.80 18.63
N ALA A 113 12.64 8.68 18.39
CA ALA A 113 12.33 7.70 19.42
C ALA A 113 13.61 7.10 20.04
N ARG A 114 13.53 6.60 21.27
CA ARG A 114 14.69 5.93 21.89
C ARG A 114 15.05 4.67 21.10
N GLU A 115 16.30 4.23 21.20
CA GLU A 115 16.80 3.04 20.48
C GLU A 115 15.96 1.77 20.73
N ALA A 116 15.51 1.61 21.98
CA ALA A 116 14.64 0.49 22.37
C ALA A 116 13.24 0.54 21.70
N ASP A 117 12.85 1.69 21.18
CA ASP A 117 11.54 1.96 20.60
C ASP A 117 11.59 2.03 19.05
N LEU A 118 12.78 2.02 18.44
CA LEU A 118 12.93 2.01 16.98
C LEU A 118 12.41 0.71 16.33
N PRO A 119 11.87 0.76 15.11
CA PRO A 119 11.62 -0.45 14.34
C PRO A 119 12.92 -1.03 13.78
N ASP A 120 12.94 -2.32 13.50
CA ASP A 120 14.02 -2.98 12.76
C ASP A 120 13.86 -2.71 11.25
N THR A 121 12.61 -2.65 10.75
CA THR A 121 12.30 -2.30 9.35
C THR A 121 11.06 -1.42 9.24
N VAL A 122 11.12 -0.43 8.34
CA VAL A 122 9.99 0.38 7.88
C VAL A 122 9.69 0.02 6.43
N PHE A 123 8.47 -0.40 6.16
CA PHE A 123 7.93 -0.68 4.83
C PHE A 123 7.07 0.49 4.37
N LEU A 124 7.24 0.89 3.11
CA LEU A 124 6.46 1.94 2.46
C LEU A 124 5.80 1.36 1.21
N GLY A 125 4.47 1.31 1.19
CA GLY A 125 3.66 0.88 0.06
C GLY A 125 3.39 2.06 -0.87
N GLY A 126 4.43 2.48 -1.58
CA GLY A 126 4.41 3.34 -2.77
C GLY A 126 3.45 4.53 -2.80
N ASP A 127 3.16 4.96 -4.03
CA ASP A 127 2.28 6.08 -4.37
C ASP A 127 2.65 7.38 -3.66
N LEU A 128 3.73 8.03 -4.09
CA LEU A 128 4.06 9.39 -3.68
C LEU A 128 3.53 10.44 -4.67
N PRO A 129 2.24 10.83 -4.69
CA PRO A 129 1.83 11.97 -5.48
C PRO A 129 2.20 13.29 -4.80
N GLY A 130 2.40 14.30 -5.63
CA GLY A 130 2.59 15.69 -5.25
C GLY A 130 1.29 16.42 -4.90
N ALA A 131 0.30 15.77 -4.28
CA ALA A 131 -0.86 16.47 -3.74
C ALA A 131 -0.71 16.61 -2.23
N LYS A 132 -0.71 17.85 -1.70
CA LYS A 132 -0.35 18.19 -0.30
C LYS A 132 -1.17 17.51 0.80
N ASP A 133 -2.35 16.94 0.51
CA ASP A 133 -3.26 16.39 1.51
C ASP A 133 -4.04 15.17 0.98
N LEU A 134 -4.26 14.18 1.86
CA LEU A 134 -5.14 13.03 1.65
C LEU A 134 -6.60 13.45 1.38
N SER A 135 -7.07 14.57 1.95
CA SER A 135 -8.40 15.11 1.65
C SER A 135 -8.54 15.48 0.17
N THR A 136 -7.45 15.89 -0.46
CA THR A 136 -7.37 16.21 -1.89
C THR A 136 -7.43 14.96 -2.76
N VAL A 137 -6.81 13.86 -2.32
CA VAL A 137 -6.94 12.55 -2.99
C VAL A 137 -8.33 11.97 -2.80
N ARG A 138 -8.96 12.16 -1.62
CA ARG A 138 -10.38 11.86 -1.39
C ARG A 138 -11.28 12.69 -2.33
N GLN A 139 -10.95 13.95 -2.62
CA GLN A 139 -11.70 14.77 -3.60
C GLN A 139 -11.58 14.25 -5.04
N LYS A 140 -10.38 13.82 -5.46
CA LYS A 140 -10.20 13.13 -6.75
C LYS A 140 -11.04 11.85 -6.80
N LYS A 141 -11.02 11.04 -5.73
CA LYS A 141 -11.82 9.81 -5.61
C LYS A 141 -13.33 10.10 -5.66
N LEU A 142 -13.80 11.11 -4.92
CA LEU A 142 -15.19 11.56 -4.95
C LEU A 142 -15.64 11.95 -6.37
N PHE A 143 -14.77 12.59 -7.14
CA PHE A 143 -15.09 12.96 -8.51
C PHE A 143 -15.14 11.72 -9.45
N TYR A 144 -14.11 10.88 -9.45
CA TYR A 144 -14.03 9.77 -10.40
C TYR A 144 -14.89 8.57 -10.01
N ASP A 145 -14.91 8.18 -8.74
CA ASP A 145 -15.61 6.98 -8.29
C ASP A 145 -17.11 7.22 -8.05
N ASN A 146 -17.52 8.42 -7.65
CA ASN A 146 -18.94 8.69 -7.35
C ASN A 146 -19.60 9.52 -8.45
N LEU A 147 -19.01 10.66 -8.83
CA LEU A 147 -19.64 11.56 -9.78
C LEU A 147 -19.62 11.00 -11.21
N MET A 148 -18.48 10.57 -11.75
CA MET A 148 -18.42 10.08 -13.12
C MET A 148 -19.16 8.74 -13.31
N ASN A 149 -19.11 7.85 -12.32
CA ASN A 149 -19.92 6.62 -12.34
C ASN A 149 -21.42 6.95 -12.32
N ARG A 150 -21.84 7.96 -11.55
CA ARG A 150 -23.23 8.42 -11.55
C ARG A 150 -23.64 9.05 -12.88
N VAL A 151 -22.79 9.88 -13.49
CA VAL A 151 -23.02 10.43 -14.84
C VAL A 151 -23.20 9.29 -15.84
N ASN A 152 -22.30 8.31 -15.85
CA ASN A 152 -22.39 7.16 -16.76
C ASN A 152 -23.68 6.37 -16.55
N LEU A 153 -24.08 6.15 -15.29
CA LEU A 153 -25.33 5.48 -14.97
C LEU A 153 -26.54 6.27 -15.48
N LEU A 154 -26.62 7.57 -15.20
CA LEU A 154 -27.72 8.44 -15.63
C LEU A 154 -27.85 8.45 -17.16
N VAL A 155 -26.74 8.61 -17.87
CA VAL A 155 -26.72 8.59 -19.35
C VAL A 155 -27.09 7.21 -19.89
N SER A 156 -26.67 6.12 -19.25
CA SER A 156 -27.07 4.77 -19.68
C SER A 156 -28.55 4.49 -19.48
N GLN A 157 -29.16 5.07 -18.44
CA GLN A 157 -30.59 4.92 -18.12
C GLN A 157 -31.47 5.86 -18.95
N ASN A 158 -30.94 7.04 -19.29
CA ASN A 158 -31.60 8.05 -20.10
C ASN A 158 -30.56 8.69 -21.04
N PRO A 159 -30.34 8.14 -22.25
CA PRO A 159 -29.38 8.68 -23.21
C PRO A 159 -29.63 10.13 -23.60
N ASP A 160 -30.87 10.59 -23.51
CA ASP A 160 -31.30 11.95 -23.86
C ASP A 160 -31.32 12.91 -22.66
N ILE A 161 -30.79 12.49 -21.49
CA ILE A 161 -30.74 13.33 -20.30
C ILE A 161 -30.00 14.65 -20.59
N SER A 162 -30.65 15.77 -20.27
CA SER A 162 -30.07 17.08 -20.54
C SER A 162 -28.87 17.38 -19.62
N PRO A 163 -27.92 18.23 -20.05
CA PRO A 163 -26.81 18.63 -19.19
C PRO A 163 -27.24 19.26 -17.86
N ALA A 164 -28.35 20.00 -17.86
CA ALA A 164 -28.91 20.60 -16.65
C ALA A 164 -29.40 19.53 -15.65
N GLU A 165 -30.07 18.47 -16.14
CA GLU A 165 -30.52 17.34 -15.31
C GLU A 165 -29.35 16.52 -14.77
N ILE A 166 -28.31 16.31 -15.59
CA ILE A 166 -27.06 15.68 -15.12
C ILE A 166 -26.47 16.53 -13.99
N LEU A 167 -26.28 17.84 -14.22
CA LEU A 167 -25.65 18.74 -13.24
C LEU A 167 -26.41 18.85 -11.92
N GLY A 168 -27.74 18.79 -11.96
CA GLY A 168 -28.61 18.85 -10.79
C GLY A 168 -28.68 17.54 -10.00
N SER A 169 -28.27 16.41 -10.58
CA SER A 169 -28.32 15.10 -9.92
C SER A 169 -27.24 14.97 -8.84
N THR A 170 -27.56 14.27 -7.75
CA THR A 170 -26.60 13.98 -6.66
C THR A 170 -25.70 12.80 -7.02
N ALA A 171 -24.44 12.86 -6.57
CA ALA A 171 -23.41 11.84 -6.87
C ALA A 171 -23.53 10.56 -6.03
N GLY A 172 -24.40 10.50 -5.01
CA GLY A 172 -24.45 9.39 -4.03
C GLY A 172 -25.71 8.53 -4.10
N ALA A 173 -25.63 7.35 -3.47
CA ALA A 173 -26.79 6.54 -3.11
C ALA A 173 -27.53 7.17 -1.91
N ALA A 174 -28.83 6.93 -1.80
CA ALA A 174 -29.69 7.49 -0.75
C ALA A 174 -29.07 7.30 0.65
N GLY A 175 -28.83 8.39 1.38
CA GLY A 175 -28.43 8.35 2.80
C GLY A 175 -27.19 9.16 3.21
N THR A 176 -26.44 9.76 2.28
CA THR A 176 -25.35 10.71 2.60
C THR A 176 -25.55 12.02 1.86
N GLU A 177 -25.17 13.16 2.46
CA GLU A 177 -25.16 14.48 1.81
C GLU A 177 -24.11 14.50 0.69
N SER A 178 -24.45 13.88 -0.43
CA SER A 178 -23.58 13.82 -1.59
C SER A 178 -23.75 15.09 -2.42
N PRO A 179 -22.65 15.77 -2.81
CA PRO A 179 -22.74 16.95 -3.65
C PRO A 179 -23.42 16.64 -4.98
N THR A 180 -24.03 17.66 -5.58
CA THR A 180 -24.50 17.56 -6.97
C THR A 180 -23.33 17.35 -7.92
N ILE A 181 -23.60 16.79 -9.11
CA ILE A 181 -22.60 16.64 -10.16
C ILE A 181 -21.98 18.00 -10.50
N ARG A 182 -22.79 19.08 -10.52
CA ARG A 182 -22.28 20.45 -10.66
C ARG A 182 -21.23 20.82 -9.60
N ALA A 183 -21.55 20.58 -8.33
CA ALA A 183 -20.66 20.90 -7.23
C ALA A 183 -19.35 20.09 -7.30
N GLY A 184 -19.42 18.82 -7.70
CA GLY A 184 -18.22 18.00 -7.88
C GLY A 184 -17.35 18.45 -9.06
N ALA A 185 -17.94 18.86 -10.20
CA ALA A 185 -17.19 19.40 -11.33
C ALA A 185 -16.46 20.72 -10.99
N ILE A 186 -17.14 21.61 -10.26
CA ILE A 186 -16.53 22.85 -9.75
C ILE A 186 -15.37 22.52 -8.79
N ARG A 187 -15.56 21.56 -7.88
CA ARG A 187 -14.50 21.11 -6.96
C ARG A 187 -13.29 20.56 -7.70
N LEU A 188 -13.48 19.74 -8.75
CA LEU A 188 -12.36 19.21 -9.55
C LEU A 188 -11.56 20.32 -10.24
N LEU A 189 -12.24 21.27 -10.89
CA LEU A 189 -11.56 22.39 -11.56
C LEU A 189 -10.84 23.27 -10.55
N ARG A 190 -11.43 23.46 -9.36
CA ARG A 190 -10.82 24.23 -8.28
C ARG A 190 -9.56 23.54 -7.77
N PHE A 191 -9.63 22.22 -7.59
CA PHE A 191 -8.47 21.40 -7.24
C PHE A 191 -7.31 21.59 -8.25
N ALA A 192 -7.59 21.61 -9.56
CA ALA A 192 -6.57 21.88 -10.57
C ALA A 192 -5.88 23.25 -10.38
N ILE A 193 -6.65 24.29 -10.06
CA ILE A 193 -6.11 25.66 -9.96
C ILE A 193 -5.43 25.90 -8.62
N GLU A 194 -6.09 25.58 -7.52
CA GLU A 194 -5.66 25.94 -6.16
C GLU A 194 -4.59 24.97 -5.66
N ASP A 195 -4.83 23.67 -5.80
CA ASP A 195 -3.98 22.64 -5.19
C ASP A 195 -2.88 22.15 -6.14
N MET A 196 -3.16 22.02 -7.43
CA MET A 196 -2.14 21.68 -8.42
C MET A 196 -1.44 22.90 -9.03
N GLY A 197 -2.02 24.10 -8.95
CA GLY A 197 -1.57 25.33 -9.63
C GLY A 197 -1.28 26.53 -8.72
N GLY A 198 -1.41 26.39 -7.40
CA GLY A 198 -0.90 27.32 -6.38
C GLY A 198 -1.54 28.72 -6.33
N THR A 199 -2.43 29.07 -7.25
CA THR A 199 -3.12 30.37 -7.23
C THR A 199 -4.45 30.21 -6.51
N LYS A 200 -4.48 30.60 -5.23
CA LYS A 200 -5.70 30.60 -4.44
C LYS A 200 -6.71 31.56 -5.07
N LEU A 201 -7.92 31.09 -5.35
CA LEU A 201 -8.99 31.97 -5.84
C LEU A 201 -9.35 32.98 -4.74
N THR A 202 -9.37 34.26 -5.11
CA THR A 202 -9.64 35.36 -4.17
C THR A 202 -11.10 35.44 -3.77
N ASP A 203 -12.00 35.01 -4.66
CA ASP A 203 -13.43 34.87 -4.43
C ASP A 203 -13.88 33.44 -4.76
N PRO A 204 -14.30 32.63 -3.77
CA PRO A 204 -14.84 31.30 -4.03
C PRO A 204 -16.10 31.29 -4.91
N GLY A 205 -16.85 32.39 -4.99
CA GLY A 205 -18.03 32.52 -5.84
C GLY A 205 -17.70 32.78 -7.32
N ASP A 206 -16.49 33.25 -7.63
CA ASP A 206 -16.08 33.52 -9.00
C ASP A 206 -15.71 32.21 -9.72
N LEU A 207 -16.55 31.83 -10.69
CA LEU A 207 -16.33 30.65 -11.52
C LEU A 207 -15.48 30.95 -12.76
N THR A 208 -15.17 32.22 -13.05
CA THR A 208 -14.51 32.63 -14.30
C THR A 208 -13.20 31.87 -14.54
N PRO A 209 -12.28 31.74 -13.57
CA PRO A 209 -11.03 30.99 -13.76
C PRO A 209 -11.27 29.49 -14.01
N LEU A 210 -12.27 28.91 -13.35
CA LEU A 210 -12.63 27.50 -13.49
C LEU A 210 -13.20 27.19 -14.87
N LEU A 211 -14.12 28.04 -15.35
CA LEU A 211 -14.72 27.90 -16.66
C LEU A 211 -13.71 28.17 -17.78
N SER A 212 -12.76 29.09 -17.56
CA SER A 212 -11.64 29.33 -18.48
C SER A 212 -10.78 28.08 -18.62
N LEU A 213 -10.40 27.44 -17.50
CA LEU A 213 -9.65 26.19 -17.51
C LEU A 213 -10.41 25.08 -18.25
N ALA A 214 -11.70 24.89 -17.96
CA ALA A 214 -12.52 23.89 -18.64
C ALA A 214 -12.54 24.11 -20.17
N ARG A 215 -12.72 25.36 -20.63
CA ARG A 215 -12.66 25.72 -22.05
C ARG A 215 -11.30 25.41 -22.66
N GLN A 216 -10.22 25.74 -21.96
CA GLN A 216 -8.85 25.48 -22.42
C GLN A 216 -8.60 23.98 -22.62
N GLN A 217 -9.03 23.14 -21.67
CA GLN A 217 -8.90 21.68 -21.77
C GLN A 217 -9.68 21.12 -22.97
N MET A 218 -10.95 21.51 -23.11
CA MET A 218 -11.80 21.07 -24.23
C MET A 218 -11.23 21.51 -25.59
N LYS A 219 -10.62 22.70 -25.66
CA LYS A 219 -9.98 23.20 -26.88
C LYS A 219 -8.68 22.46 -27.21
N ALA A 220 -7.89 22.12 -26.19
CA ALA A 220 -6.63 21.39 -26.37
C ALA A 220 -6.86 19.93 -26.79
N TYR A 221 -7.98 19.35 -26.37
CA TYR A 221 -8.35 17.96 -26.63
C TYR A 221 -9.78 17.87 -27.18
N PRO A 222 -10.01 18.26 -28.44
CA PRO A 222 -11.36 18.31 -29.00
C PRO A 222 -11.97 16.91 -29.13
N VAL A 223 -13.29 16.82 -28.90
CA VAL A 223 -14.11 15.63 -29.14
C VAL A 223 -15.13 15.99 -30.21
N ALA A 224 -15.24 15.18 -31.27
CA ALA A 224 -15.95 15.54 -32.50
C ALA A 224 -17.45 15.84 -32.28
N ASP A 225 -18.10 15.19 -31.32
CA ASP A 225 -19.55 15.22 -31.12
C ASP A 225 -20.01 16.14 -29.99
N LEU A 226 -19.16 17.10 -29.57
CA LEU A 226 -19.52 18.07 -28.53
C LEU A 226 -19.80 19.47 -29.10
N PRO A 227 -20.79 20.18 -28.53
CA PRO A 227 -21.09 21.55 -28.95
C PRO A 227 -19.88 22.46 -28.70
N ALA A 228 -19.64 23.37 -29.64
CA ALA A 228 -18.60 24.39 -29.49
C ALA A 228 -18.93 25.31 -28.30
N ILE A 229 -17.95 25.52 -27.43
CA ILE A 229 -18.07 26.41 -26.28
C ILE A 229 -17.47 27.77 -26.64
N THR A 230 -18.28 28.81 -26.49
CA THR A 230 -17.91 30.21 -26.70
C THR A 230 -17.82 30.96 -25.36
N ASP A 231 -17.33 32.19 -25.40
CA ASP A 231 -17.32 33.08 -24.22
C ASP A 231 -18.75 33.48 -23.80
N GLU A 232 -19.70 33.43 -24.73
CA GLU A 232 -21.13 33.69 -24.49
C GLU A 232 -21.86 32.48 -23.87
N THR A 233 -21.25 31.30 -23.86
CA THR A 233 -21.87 30.10 -23.30
C THR A 233 -22.07 30.27 -21.80
N PRO A 234 -23.29 30.07 -21.27
CA PRO A 234 -23.55 30.24 -19.85
C PRO A 234 -22.78 29.20 -19.00
N PRO A 235 -22.45 29.50 -17.73
CA PRO A 235 -21.65 28.64 -16.86
C PRO A 235 -22.10 27.17 -16.84
N ASP A 236 -23.40 26.91 -16.70
CA ASP A 236 -23.93 25.55 -16.65
C ASP A 236 -23.83 24.85 -18.01
N GLY A 237 -23.89 25.59 -19.12
CA GLY A 237 -23.63 25.05 -20.46
C GLY A 237 -22.18 24.62 -20.65
N VAL A 238 -21.23 25.41 -20.12
CA VAL A 238 -19.80 25.06 -20.10
C VAL A 238 -19.57 23.82 -19.24
N LEU A 239 -20.08 23.78 -18.02
CA LEU A 239 -19.88 22.65 -17.09
C LEU A 239 -20.53 21.36 -17.61
N GLY A 240 -21.73 21.46 -18.19
CA GLY A 240 -22.42 20.32 -18.78
C GLY A 240 -21.67 19.70 -19.96
N THR A 241 -21.11 20.57 -20.82
CA THR A 241 -20.28 20.12 -21.94
C THR A 241 -18.95 19.56 -21.45
N TYR A 242 -18.33 20.17 -20.44
CA TYR A 242 -17.09 19.70 -19.83
C TYR A 242 -17.23 18.31 -19.21
N ILE A 243 -18.34 18.00 -18.54
CA ILE A 243 -18.61 16.65 -18.01
C ILE A 243 -18.73 15.63 -19.16
N SER A 244 -19.43 16.00 -20.23
CA SER A 244 -19.58 15.16 -21.41
C SER A 244 -18.23 14.96 -22.12
N TRP A 245 -17.36 15.97 -22.09
CA TRP A 245 -15.99 15.92 -22.57
C TRP A 245 -15.13 14.97 -21.73
N ILE A 246 -15.12 15.08 -20.40
CA ILE A 246 -14.37 14.14 -19.54
C ILE A 246 -14.78 12.69 -19.84
N ARG A 247 -16.08 12.45 -20.01
CA ARG A 247 -16.61 11.10 -20.30
C ARG A 247 -16.06 10.53 -21.62
N GLN A 248 -15.86 11.36 -22.64
CA GLN A 248 -15.48 10.94 -23.98
C GLN A 248 -13.96 11.00 -24.20
N ALA A 249 -13.33 12.12 -23.89
CA ALA A 249 -11.90 12.36 -24.09
C ALA A 249 -11.01 11.42 -23.25
N VAL A 250 -11.52 10.91 -22.13
CA VAL A 250 -10.79 9.98 -21.26
C VAL A 250 -11.17 8.51 -21.52
N ALA A 251 -12.12 8.24 -22.43
CA ALA A 251 -12.55 6.89 -22.79
C ALA A 251 -11.87 6.34 -24.06
N GLU A 252 -11.11 7.15 -24.82
CA GLU A 252 -10.41 6.66 -26.02
C GLU A 252 -9.20 5.76 -25.66
N PRO A 253 -9.07 4.57 -26.28
CA PRO A 253 -7.91 3.70 -26.10
C PRO A 253 -6.60 4.41 -26.47
N PRO A 254 -5.50 4.18 -25.74
CA PRO A 254 -5.27 3.08 -24.79
C PRO A 254 -5.51 3.49 -23.31
N ALA A 255 -6.50 4.33 -23.01
CA ALA A 255 -6.76 4.75 -21.64
C ALA A 255 -7.35 3.61 -20.79
N VAL A 256 -6.47 2.90 -20.10
CA VAL A 256 -6.81 1.87 -19.12
C VAL A 256 -7.32 2.55 -17.85
N GLY A 257 -8.64 2.75 -17.77
CA GLY A 257 -9.30 3.27 -16.57
C GLY A 257 -9.01 4.75 -16.32
N LEU A 258 -10.01 5.48 -15.83
CA LEU A 258 -9.84 6.83 -15.32
C LEU A 258 -8.95 6.77 -14.07
N ASN A 259 -7.63 6.87 -14.25
CA ASN A 259 -6.72 7.22 -13.16
C ASN A 259 -6.52 8.75 -13.16
N SER A 260 -6.05 9.29 -12.04
CA SER A 260 -5.82 10.72 -11.93
C SER A 260 -4.83 11.24 -13.00
N GLY A 261 -3.84 10.43 -13.39
CA GLY A 261 -2.85 10.77 -14.42
C GLY A 261 -3.44 11.08 -15.80
N THR A 262 -4.46 10.36 -16.26
CA THR A 262 -5.04 10.56 -17.61
C THR A 262 -5.88 11.83 -17.74
N TRP A 263 -6.49 12.33 -16.67
CA TRP A 263 -7.07 13.67 -16.69
C TRP A 263 -6.00 14.73 -16.49
N VAL A 264 -5.04 14.49 -15.59
CA VAL A 264 -3.94 15.45 -15.34
C VAL A 264 -3.20 15.78 -16.63
N LYS A 265 -2.97 14.82 -17.54
CA LYS A 265 -2.36 15.06 -18.87
C LYS A 265 -3.01 16.18 -19.69
N THR A 266 -4.30 16.42 -19.45
CA THR A 266 -5.08 17.41 -20.20
C THR A 266 -4.93 18.83 -19.66
N LEU A 267 -4.33 18.98 -18.49
CA LEU A 267 -4.14 20.27 -17.84
C LEU A 267 -3.04 21.11 -18.54
N PRO A 268 -3.11 22.44 -18.41
CA PRO A 268 -2.05 23.35 -18.85
C PRO A 268 -0.67 22.92 -18.35
N LYS A 269 0.37 23.18 -19.15
CA LYS A 269 1.75 22.78 -18.86
C LYS A 269 2.21 23.31 -17.50
N GLU A 270 1.82 24.54 -17.16
CA GLU A 270 2.19 25.23 -15.93
C GLU A 270 1.62 24.53 -14.69
N ILE A 271 0.34 24.10 -14.75
CA ILE A 271 -0.30 23.35 -13.66
C ILE A 271 0.36 21.98 -13.49
N ARG A 272 0.65 21.29 -14.59
CA ARG A 272 1.34 19.99 -14.55
C ARG A 272 2.77 20.12 -14.02
N GLN A 273 3.50 21.17 -14.38
CA GLN A 273 4.84 21.43 -13.87
C GLN A 273 4.82 21.70 -12.37
N ASN A 274 3.92 22.56 -11.89
CA ASN A 274 3.79 22.81 -10.45
C ASN A 274 3.36 21.55 -9.69
N TYR A 275 2.56 20.67 -10.31
CA TYR A 275 2.25 19.36 -9.73
C TYR A 275 3.51 18.49 -9.60
N MET A 276 4.40 18.46 -10.59
CA MET A 276 5.69 17.73 -10.49
C MET A 276 6.65 18.34 -9.47
N ASP A 277 6.67 19.67 -9.34
CA ASP A 277 7.49 20.33 -8.33
C ASP A 277 7.01 19.96 -6.90
N GLN A 278 5.70 19.69 -6.73
CA GLN A 278 5.17 19.16 -5.48
C GLN A 278 5.56 17.70 -5.22
N TYR A 279 5.70 16.84 -6.26
CA TYR A 279 6.24 15.48 -6.07
C TYR A 279 7.65 15.54 -5.47
N GLU A 280 8.50 16.40 -6.04
CA GLU A 280 9.86 16.58 -5.55
C GLU A 280 9.89 17.10 -4.11
N GLU A 281 9.08 18.10 -3.78
CA GLU A 281 9.03 18.63 -2.43
C GLU A 281 8.54 17.59 -1.41
N SER A 282 7.49 16.82 -1.74
CA SER A 282 7.02 15.72 -0.90
C SER A 282 8.09 14.64 -0.71
N ALA A 283 8.81 14.26 -1.79
CA ALA A 283 9.90 13.30 -1.71
C ALA A 283 11.03 13.83 -0.82
N ARG A 284 11.37 15.11 -0.97
CA ARG A 284 12.39 15.78 -0.16
C ARG A 284 12.01 15.80 1.31
N GLN A 285 10.79 16.19 1.65
CA GLN A 285 10.31 16.23 3.03
C GLN A 285 10.27 14.84 3.67
N LEU A 286 9.74 13.84 2.95
CA LEU A 286 9.67 12.46 3.42
C LEU A 286 11.05 11.85 3.65
N SER A 287 11.99 12.18 2.78
CA SER A 287 13.33 11.58 2.82
C SER A 287 14.15 11.99 4.06
N LEU A 288 13.88 13.14 4.67
CA LEU A 288 14.59 13.61 5.86
C LEU A 288 14.43 12.66 7.07
N PRO A 289 13.22 12.36 7.58
CA PRO A 289 13.06 11.41 8.66
C PRO A 289 13.47 9.98 8.27
N LEU A 290 13.27 9.56 7.01
CA LEU A 290 13.69 8.23 6.57
C LEU A 290 15.22 8.05 6.60
N LEU A 291 15.98 9.07 6.18
CA LEU A 291 17.44 9.06 6.31
C LEU A 291 17.89 9.04 7.77
N LYS A 292 17.20 9.76 8.64
CA LYS A 292 17.50 9.76 10.07
C LYS A 292 17.28 8.37 10.68
N LEU A 293 16.16 7.71 10.36
CA LEU A 293 15.90 6.32 10.75
C LEU A 293 16.98 5.38 10.21
N LYS A 294 17.31 5.49 8.92
CA LYS A 294 18.37 4.69 8.29
C LYS A 294 19.74 4.89 8.95
N GLY A 295 20.09 6.13 9.29
CA GLY A 295 21.33 6.46 10.01
C GLY A 295 21.42 5.83 11.41
N ARG A 296 20.28 5.41 11.97
CA ARG A 296 20.16 4.69 13.24
C ARG A 296 20.00 3.17 13.07
N GLY A 297 20.30 2.64 11.87
CA GLY A 297 20.28 1.20 11.61
C GLY A 297 18.91 0.63 11.26
N VAL A 298 17.87 1.47 11.12
CA VAL A 298 16.55 1.03 10.66
C VAL A 298 16.60 0.71 9.18
N LYS A 299 16.12 -0.47 8.78
CA LYS A 299 16.00 -0.83 7.37
C LYS A 299 14.79 -0.13 6.76
N ILE A 300 14.95 0.51 5.60
CA ILE A 300 13.87 1.17 4.87
C ILE A 300 13.61 0.38 3.58
N VAL A 301 12.36 -0.04 3.36
CA VAL A 301 11.93 -0.82 2.19
C VAL A 301 10.78 -0.12 1.51
N TRP A 302 11.01 0.36 0.29
CA TRP A 302 9.95 0.93 -0.54
C TRP A 302 9.44 -0.13 -1.51
N ILE A 303 8.12 -0.28 -1.62
CA ILE A 303 7.46 -1.18 -2.58
C ILE A 303 6.78 -0.28 -3.60
N GLU A 304 7.10 -0.47 -4.88
CA GLU A 304 6.55 0.37 -5.96
C GLU A 304 5.01 0.32 -6.00
N GLY A 305 4.38 1.50 -5.91
CA GLY A 305 2.96 1.72 -6.12
C GLY A 305 2.63 2.07 -7.58
N ASN A 306 1.34 2.20 -7.88
CA ASN A 306 0.91 2.47 -9.25
C ASN A 306 1.25 3.88 -9.76
N GLU A 307 1.32 4.87 -8.85
CA GLU A 307 1.71 6.25 -9.21
C GLU A 307 3.24 6.41 -9.28
N ASP A 308 4.00 5.43 -8.76
CA ASP A 308 5.47 5.44 -8.81
C ASP A 308 6.02 4.92 -10.15
N MET A 309 5.19 4.25 -10.95
CA MET A 309 5.60 3.65 -12.22
C MET A 309 5.85 4.72 -13.30
N PRO A 310 6.80 4.49 -14.24
CA PRO A 310 7.03 5.38 -15.37
C PRO A 310 5.75 5.69 -16.16
N ALA A 311 4.92 4.68 -16.44
CA ALA A 311 3.65 4.88 -17.16
C ALA A 311 2.65 5.78 -16.42
N GLY A 312 2.69 5.82 -15.08
CA GLY A 312 1.89 6.74 -14.27
C GLY A 312 2.40 8.18 -14.40
N GLN A 313 3.72 8.35 -14.37
CA GLN A 313 4.40 9.65 -14.52
C GLN A 313 4.35 10.18 -15.95
N ASP A 314 4.43 9.33 -16.97
CA ASP A 314 4.43 9.67 -18.40
C ASP A 314 3.19 10.48 -18.80
N ALA A 315 2.03 10.14 -18.21
CA ALA A 315 0.79 10.87 -18.44
C ALA A 315 0.89 12.32 -17.94
N ILE A 316 1.60 12.56 -16.83
CA ILE A 316 1.74 13.89 -16.23
C ILE A 316 2.87 14.66 -16.91
N SER A 317 3.96 13.96 -17.24
CA SER A 317 5.24 14.52 -17.67
C SER A 317 5.31 14.91 -19.14
N HIS A 318 4.32 14.51 -19.95
CA HIS A 318 4.32 14.75 -21.38
C HIS A 318 4.48 16.25 -21.75
N GLY A 319 5.59 16.60 -22.40
CA GLY A 319 5.89 17.98 -22.80
C GLY A 319 6.26 18.93 -21.66
N LEU A 320 6.55 18.40 -20.46
CA LEU A 320 7.16 19.17 -19.37
C LEU A 320 8.66 19.37 -19.63
N ASP A 321 9.19 20.47 -19.13
CA ASP A 321 10.63 20.77 -19.24
C ASP A 321 11.45 19.99 -18.21
N ARG A 322 10.81 19.62 -17.08
CA ARG A 322 11.43 18.88 -15.99
C ARG A 322 10.48 17.81 -15.46
N VAL A 323 10.98 16.58 -15.44
CA VAL A 323 10.27 15.41 -14.90
C VAL A 323 10.99 14.94 -13.65
N PHE A 324 10.31 14.95 -12.52
CA PHE A 324 10.85 14.43 -11.28
C PHE A 324 10.61 12.92 -11.20
N ASP A 325 11.70 12.15 -11.07
CA ASP A 325 11.66 10.71 -10.89
C ASP A 325 11.85 10.39 -9.40
N THR A 326 10.74 10.13 -8.71
CA THR A 326 10.74 9.79 -7.28
C THR A 326 11.63 8.60 -6.97
N GLN A 327 11.63 7.57 -7.80
CA GLN A 327 12.38 6.35 -7.53
C GLN A 327 13.87 6.63 -7.60
N LYS A 328 14.31 7.27 -8.69
CA LYS A 328 15.72 7.64 -8.87
C LYS A 328 16.21 8.60 -7.78
N TYR A 329 15.35 9.52 -7.34
CA TYR A 329 15.65 10.41 -6.22
C TYR A 329 15.89 9.62 -4.92
N LEU A 330 14.95 8.73 -4.54
CA LEU A 330 15.05 7.93 -3.32
C LEU A 330 16.26 6.97 -3.36
N GLU A 331 16.51 6.33 -4.51
CA GLU A 331 17.68 5.49 -4.73
C GLU A 331 18.99 6.28 -4.59
N GLY A 332 19.03 7.51 -5.09
CA GLY A 332 20.16 8.44 -4.89
C GLY A 332 20.43 8.77 -3.42
N MET A 333 19.44 8.63 -2.56
CA MET A 333 19.55 8.74 -1.11
C MET A 333 19.85 7.40 -0.41
N GLY A 334 19.94 6.33 -1.20
CA GLY A 334 20.12 4.95 -0.77
C GLY A 334 18.88 4.34 -0.12
N ILE A 335 17.69 4.85 -0.41
CA ILE A 335 16.42 4.18 -0.07
C ILE A 335 16.09 3.29 -1.26
N ASN A 336 16.14 1.97 -1.06
CA ASN A 336 15.95 1.02 -2.15
C ASN A 336 14.46 0.87 -2.49
N CYS A 337 14.14 1.07 -3.76
CA CYS A 337 12.82 0.82 -4.33
C CYS A 337 12.74 -0.60 -4.88
N THR A 338 11.83 -1.39 -4.32
CA THR A 338 11.55 -2.77 -4.74
C THR A 338 10.67 -2.73 -5.98
N LYS A 339 11.25 -3.09 -7.13
CA LYS A 339 10.59 -3.12 -8.45
C LYS A 339 10.32 -4.54 -8.94
N GLU A 340 10.93 -5.52 -8.26
CA GLU A 340 10.80 -6.93 -8.57
C GLU A 340 10.24 -7.70 -7.37
N ILE A 341 9.42 -8.72 -7.63
CA ILE A 341 8.96 -9.67 -6.63
C ILE A 341 10.18 -10.29 -5.98
N SER A 342 10.28 -10.13 -4.67
CA SER A 342 11.48 -10.49 -3.92
C SER A 342 11.16 -10.92 -2.48
N GLY A 343 12.13 -11.61 -1.89
CA GLY A 343 12.10 -12.07 -0.52
C GLY A 343 12.83 -11.13 0.43
N LEU A 344 12.27 -10.94 1.61
CA LEU A 344 12.95 -10.24 2.70
C LEU A 344 12.85 -11.02 3.99
N ARG A 345 13.98 -11.58 4.40
CA ARG A 345 14.14 -12.32 5.65
C ARG A 345 14.51 -11.41 6.81
N SER A 346 13.94 -11.68 7.97
CA SER A 346 14.27 -11.07 9.26
C SER A 346 14.40 -12.14 10.35
N LYS A 347 14.26 -11.77 11.64
CA LYS A 347 14.48 -12.69 12.77
C LYS A 347 13.33 -13.68 12.93
N ALA A 348 12.09 -13.22 12.74
CA ALA A 348 10.87 -13.98 13.00
C ALA A 348 10.00 -14.17 11.74
N THR A 349 10.27 -13.39 10.69
CA THR A 349 9.42 -13.32 9.51
C THR A 349 10.20 -13.45 8.22
N TYR A 350 9.49 -13.88 7.18
CA TYR A 350 9.93 -13.78 5.80
C TYR A 350 8.83 -13.06 5.01
N HIS A 351 9.16 -11.88 4.51
CA HIS A 351 8.27 -11.05 3.73
C HIS A 351 8.43 -11.32 2.24
N ILE A 352 7.31 -11.52 1.55
CA ILE A 352 7.23 -11.55 0.09
C ILE A 352 6.79 -10.17 -0.34
N LEU A 353 7.67 -9.46 -1.05
CA LEU A 353 7.42 -8.11 -1.53
C LEU A 353 6.86 -8.19 -2.95
N VAL A 354 5.69 -7.59 -3.19
CA VAL A 354 4.97 -7.67 -4.46
C VAL A 354 4.68 -6.26 -5.00
N PRO A 355 5.59 -5.72 -5.83
CA PRO A 355 5.42 -4.42 -6.49
C PRO A 355 4.19 -4.37 -7.40
N PHE A 356 3.58 -3.19 -7.56
CA PHE A 356 2.36 -3.03 -8.36
C PHE A 356 2.56 -3.48 -9.82
N ASN A 357 3.69 -3.11 -10.44
CA ASN A 357 3.93 -3.38 -11.85
C ASN A 357 4.11 -4.88 -12.14
N GLU A 358 4.88 -5.60 -11.33
CA GLU A 358 5.02 -7.05 -11.48
C GLU A 358 3.72 -7.80 -11.16
N LEU A 359 2.92 -7.30 -10.22
CA LEU A 359 1.59 -7.86 -10.00
C LEU A 359 0.69 -7.68 -11.23
N LYS A 360 0.77 -6.53 -11.91
CA LYS A 360 0.01 -6.24 -13.13
C LYS A 360 0.41 -7.12 -14.29
N TYR A 361 1.70 -7.38 -14.44
CA TYR A 361 2.26 -8.16 -15.53
C TYR A 361 2.88 -9.47 -15.03
N LEU A 362 2.20 -10.16 -14.11
CA LEU A 362 2.74 -11.36 -13.46
C LEU A 362 3.17 -12.44 -14.47
N GLY A 363 2.45 -12.57 -15.60
CA GLY A 363 2.82 -13.50 -16.67
C GLY A 363 4.15 -13.19 -17.37
N ASN A 364 4.73 -12.01 -17.14
CA ASN A 364 6.05 -11.63 -17.65
C ASN A 364 7.16 -11.81 -16.61
N VAL A 365 6.82 -12.14 -15.36
CA VAL A 365 7.81 -12.39 -14.30
C VAL A 365 8.46 -13.75 -14.59
N PRO A 366 9.81 -13.84 -14.63
CA PRO A 366 10.50 -15.09 -14.87
C PRO A 366 10.12 -16.17 -13.85
N GLU A 367 9.77 -17.37 -14.32
CA GLU A 367 9.32 -18.46 -13.45
C GLU A 367 10.41 -18.92 -12.48
N ASP A 368 11.68 -18.87 -12.88
CA ASP A 368 12.83 -19.18 -12.03
C ASP A 368 12.94 -18.24 -10.82
N ARG A 369 12.56 -16.97 -10.97
CA ARG A 369 12.44 -16.02 -9.86
C ARG A 369 11.32 -16.41 -8.91
N LEU A 370 10.16 -16.81 -9.44
CA LEU A 370 9.03 -17.25 -8.60
C LEU A 370 9.35 -18.56 -7.86
N GLU A 371 10.10 -19.47 -8.47
CA GLU A 371 10.58 -20.68 -7.81
C GLU A 371 11.64 -20.39 -6.75
N LEU A 372 12.56 -19.45 -7.00
CA LEU A 372 13.52 -19.03 -5.98
C LEU A 372 12.81 -18.51 -4.72
N ILE A 373 11.77 -17.69 -4.87
CA ILE A 373 10.96 -17.23 -3.73
C ILE A 373 10.21 -18.39 -3.08
N ALA A 374 9.72 -19.37 -3.84
CA ALA A 374 9.06 -20.55 -3.27
C ALA A 374 10.02 -21.41 -2.42
N ASP A 375 11.26 -21.56 -2.87
CA ASP A 375 12.33 -22.26 -2.14
C ASP A 375 12.69 -21.50 -0.85
N GLU A 376 12.87 -20.18 -0.93
CA GLU A 376 13.15 -19.33 0.23
C GLU A 376 12.00 -19.36 1.25
N VAL A 377 10.75 -19.32 0.80
CA VAL A 377 9.55 -19.47 1.65
C VAL A 377 9.52 -20.84 2.32
N SER A 378 9.85 -21.90 1.58
CA SER A 378 9.87 -23.27 2.11
C SER A 378 10.95 -23.42 3.18
N GLN A 379 12.13 -22.87 2.93
CA GLN A 379 13.21 -22.81 3.91
C GLN A 379 12.79 -22.01 5.16
N ALA A 380 12.26 -20.79 4.97
CA ALA A 380 11.81 -19.94 6.07
C ALA A 380 10.76 -20.63 6.95
N ARG A 381 9.79 -21.31 6.33
CA ARG A 381 8.76 -22.06 7.06
C ARG A 381 9.36 -23.25 7.84
N SER A 382 10.36 -23.94 7.27
CA SER A 382 11.05 -25.05 7.96
C SER A 382 11.82 -24.59 9.21
N GLU A 383 12.25 -23.34 9.21
CA GLU A 383 12.94 -22.67 10.32
C GLU A 383 11.95 -22.00 11.30
N GLY A 384 10.64 -22.12 11.05
CA GLY A 384 9.60 -21.59 11.92
C GLY A 384 9.31 -20.09 11.74
N LEU A 385 9.79 -19.47 10.66
CA LEU A 385 9.45 -18.08 10.34
C LEU A 385 8.01 -17.95 9.86
N GLU A 386 7.36 -16.85 10.24
CA GLU A 386 6.05 -16.48 9.71
C GLU A 386 6.20 -15.85 8.31
N ILE A 387 5.38 -16.33 7.37
CA ILE A 387 5.38 -15.86 5.99
C ILE A 387 4.34 -14.75 5.82
N ILE A 388 4.79 -13.55 5.46
CA ILE A 388 3.95 -12.36 5.29
C ILE A 388 4.07 -11.90 3.84
N MET A 389 2.97 -11.54 3.20
CA MET A 389 3.00 -10.93 1.85
C MET A 389 2.67 -9.45 1.94
N LEU A 390 3.47 -8.60 1.29
CA LEU A 390 3.21 -7.18 1.12
C LEU A 390 2.93 -6.90 -0.36
N ALA A 391 1.76 -6.36 -0.67
CA ALA A 391 1.38 -6.03 -2.04
C ALA A 391 0.76 -4.64 -2.16
N HIS A 392 0.95 -3.98 -3.30
CA HIS A 392 0.26 -2.71 -3.59
C HIS A 392 -1.11 -2.93 -4.26
N HIS A 393 -1.90 -3.90 -3.82
CA HIS A 393 -3.27 -4.10 -4.35
C HIS A 393 -4.13 -4.91 -3.37
N HIS A 394 -5.44 -4.66 -3.38
CA HIS A 394 -6.43 -5.39 -2.58
C HIS A 394 -6.90 -6.69 -3.22
N LEU A 395 -7.37 -7.64 -2.40
CA LEU A 395 -7.88 -8.95 -2.86
C LEU A 395 -9.35 -8.97 -3.28
N ASP A 396 -10.15 -8.01 -2.80
CA ASP A 396 -11.59 -8.03 -3.04
C ASP A 396 -12.13 -6.62 -3.25
N ASN A 397 -12.45 -6.31 -4.51
CA ASN A 397 -13.02 -5.01 -4.86
C ASN A 397 -14.38 -4.74 -4.19
N ARG A 398 -15.13 -5.78 -3.82
CA ARG A 398 -16.46 -5.62 -3.21
C ARG A 398 -16.39 -5.06 -1.80
N ARG A 399 -15.31 -5.35 -1.06
CA ARG A 399 -15.05 -4.78 0.27
C ARG A 399 -14.75 -3.27 0.19
N HIS A 400 -14.03 -2.86 -0.85
CA HIS A 400 -13.53 -1.49 -1.01
C HIS A 400 -14.45 -0.59 -1.84
N ALA A 401 -15.27 -1.18 -2.72
CA ALA A 401 -16.21 -0.48 -3.57
C ALA A 401 -17.51 -1.31 -3.74
N PRO A 402 -18.37 -1.37 -2.70
CA PRO A 402 -19.61 -2.15 -2.75
C PRO A 402 -20.48 -1.70 -3.93
N GLY A 403 -20.95 -2.66 -4.74
CA GLY A 403 -21.79 -2.39 -5.92
C GLY A 403 -21.02 -1.98 -7.18
N ARG A 404 -19.70 -1.73 -7.10
CA ARG A 404 -18.87 -1.48 -8.28
C ARG A 404 -18.43 -2.79 -8.91
N LYS A 405 -18.72 -2.97 -10.20
CA LYS A 405 -18.11 -4.04 -11.00
C LYS A 405 -16.62 -3.70 -11.20
N PRO A 406 -15.68 -4.60 -10.82
CA PRO A 406 -14.26 -4.37 -11.05
C PRO A 406 -13.96 -4.26 -12.54
N GLY A 407 -12.99 -3.41 -12.91
CA GLY A 407 -12.50 -3.34 -14.27
C GLY A 407 -11.73 -4.61 -14.66
N LYS A 408 -11.46 -4.79 -15.96
CA LYS A 408 -10.66 -5.95 -16.44
C LYS A 408 -9.28 -6.03 -15.80
N GLN A 409 -8.63 -4.87 -15.60
CA GLN A 409 -7.33 -4.82 -14.93
C GLN A 409 -7.45 -5.19 -13.44
N ASP A 410 -8.46 -4.67 -12.72
CA ASP A 410 -8.67 -5.03 -11.30
C ASP A 410 -8.88 -6.53 -11.13
N VAL A 411 -9.67 -7.15 -12.00
CA VAL A 411 -9.89 -8.61 -11.99
C VAL A 411 -8.58 -9.35 -12.21
N LEU A 412 -7.80 -8.95 -13.22
CA LEU A 412 -6.50 -9.56 -13.50
C LEU A 412 -5.53 -9.43 -12.30
N MET A 413 -5.43 -8.25 -11.70
CA MET A 413 -4.59 -7.99 -10.53
C MET A 413 -5.00 -8.85 -9.33
N ILE A 414 -6.31 -8.94 -9.07
CA ILE A 414 -6.86 -9.79 -8.00
C ILE A 414 -6.53 -11.26 -8.25
N ASP A 415 -6.70 -11.74 -9.48
CA ASP A 415 -6.41 -13.12 -9.85
C ASP A 415 -4.91 -13.43 -9.74
N ASN A 416 -4.04 -12.50 -10.17
CA ASN A 416 -2.59 -12.61 -10.00
C ASN A 416 -2.20 -12.65 -8.51
N LEU A 417 -2.80 -11.78 -7.68
CA LEU A 417 -2.52 -11.76 -6.24
C LEU A 417 -2.97 -13.05 -5.56
N LYS A 418 -4.14 -13.58 -5.94
CA LYS A 418 -4.62 -14.90 -5.48
C LYS A 418 -3.69 -16.03 -5.91
N SER A 419 -3.14 -15.98 -7.12
CA SER A 419 -2.16 -16.98 -7.58
C SER A 419 -0.90 -16.97 -6.70
N LEU A 420 -0.35 -15.79 -6.39
CA LEU A 420 0.80 -15.68 -5.48
C LEU A 420 0.47 -16.16 -4.06
N ILE A 421 -0.71 -15.83 -3.54
CA ILE A 421 -1.16 -16.34 -2.23
C ILE A 421 -1.26 -17.85 -2.24
N HIS A 422 -1.83 -18.44 -3.28
CA HIS A 422 -1.93 -19.89 -3.41
C HIS A 422 -0.54 -20.55 -3.47
N ARG A 423 0.38 -19.94 -4.23
CA ARG A 423 1.76 -20.42 -4.41
C ARG A 423 2.54 -20.42 -3.10
N TYR A 424 2.57 -19.28 -2.40
CA TYR A 424 3.45 -19.11 -1.24
C TYR A 424 2.77 -19.43 0.10
N ARG A 425 1.43 -19.44 0.13
CA ARG A 425 0.61 -19.62 1.33
C ARG A 425 1.07 -18.73 2.49
N PRO A 426 1.12 -17.40 2.29
CA PRO A 426 1.43 -16.49 3.38
C PRO A 426 0.32 -16.58 4.44
N ARG A 427 0.70 -16.38 5.70
CA ARG A 427 -0.25 -16.33 6.82
C ARG A 427 -1.04 -15.02 6.80
N GLN A 428 -0.40 -13.96 6.35
CA GLN A 428 -0.95 -12.61 6.32
C GLN A 428 -0.69 -11.94 4.97
N LEU A 429 -1.67 -11.17 4.51
CA LEU A 429 -1.49 -10.18 3.46
C LEU A 429 -1.59 -8.79 4.06
N ILE A 430 -0.57 -7.98 3.84
CA ILE A 430 -0.54 -6.56 4.11
C ILE A 430 -0.61 -5.85 2.76
N TYR A 431 -1.55 -4.94 2.57
CA TYR A 431 -1.67 -4.23 1.31
C TYR A 431 -2.04 -2.76 1.44
N ALA A 432 -1.53 -1.96 0.50
CA ALA A 432 -1.87 -0.55 0.33
C ALA A 432 -2.85 -0.37 -0.84
N HIS A 433 -2.86 0.78 -1.50
CA HIS A 433 -3.66 1.14 -2.70
C HIS A 433 -5.09 1.65 -2.44
N GLN A 434 -5.76 1.24 -1.35
CA GLN A 434 -7.15 1.65 -1.09
C GLN A 434 -7.24 2.81 -0.10
N HIS A 435 -7.72 3.96 -0.57
CA HIS A 435 -7.82 5.19 0.22
C HIS A 435 -9.18 5.37 0.91
N GLY A 436 -9.98 4.31 0.98
CA GLY A 436 -11.28 4.31 1.66
C GLY A 436 -11.15 3.86 3.11
N GLU A 437 -11.99 4.38 4.00
CA GLU A 437 -12.19 3.84 5.34
C GLU A 437 -12.76 2.42 5.19
N MET A 438 -11.97 1.40 5.48
CA MET A 438 -12.49 0.05 5.59
C MET A 438 -13.17 -0.14 6.95
N PRO A 439 -14.28 -0.89 7.05
CA PRO A 439 -14.72 -1.43 8.32
C PRO A 439 -13.63 -2.40 8.82
N GLU A 440 -12.95 -1.99 9.89
CA GLU A 440 -11.69 -2.54 10.37
C GLU A 440 -11.75 -4.04 10.75
N ILE A 441 -10.65 -4.76 10.49
CA ILE A 441 -10.09 -5.68 11.48
C ILE A 441 -8.59 -5.33 11.56
N PRO A 442 -8.16 -4.49 12.51
CA PRO A 442 -6.74 -4.25 12.73
C PRO A 442 -6.13 -5.55 13.26
N ASP A 443 -4.94 -5.92 12.80
CA ASP A 443 -4.14 -6.87 13.57
C ASP A 443 -3.73 -6.16 14.87
N VAL A 444 -4.28 -6.57 15.99
CA VAL A 444 -3.95 -6.03 17.33
C VAL A 444 -2.48 -6.20 17.71
N ASN A 445 -1.72 -7.02 16.96
CA ASN A 445 -0.28 -7.19 17.11
C ASN A 445 0.55 -6.31 16.17
N ALA A 446 -0.06 -5.74 15.12
CA ALA A 446 0.59 -4.72 14.31
C ALA A 446 0.66 -3.44 15.17
N LYS A 447 1.86 -3.14 15.69
CA LYS A 447 2.05 -2.05 16.66
C LYS A 447 1.55 -0.69 16.18
N TYR A 448 1.41 -0.46 14.87
CA TYR A 448 0.90 0.80 14.31
C TYR A 448 0.18 0.58 12.96
N ALA A 449 -1.05 0.06 12.97
CA ALA A 449 -2.00 0.31 11.89
C ALA A 449 -2.69 1.64 12.19
N TYR A 450 -2.36 2.70 11.46
CA TYR A 450 -2.98 4.02 11.66
C TYR A 450 -4.14 4.15 10.67
N ASP A 451 -5.26 4.71 11.14
CA ASP A 451 -6.39 5.22 10.32
C ASP A 451 -5.90 5.92 9.04
N HIS A 452 -4.79 6.67 9.13
CA HIS A 452 -4.25 7.48 8.05
C HIS A 452 -3.14 6.79 7.21
N THR A 453 -2.61 5.63 7.60
CA THR A 453 -1.53 4.99 6.82
C THR A 453 -2.05 4.22 5.62
N MET A 454 -3.38 4.07 5.46
CA MET A 454 -4.01 3.38 4.31
C MET A 454 -3.45 1.95 4.08
N VAL A 455 -3.00 1.30 5.15
CA VAL A 455 -2.57 -0.11 5.14
C VAL A 455 -3.72 -0.98 5.61
N SER A 456 -4.01 -2.02 4.84
CA SER A 456 -4.97 -3.06 5.20
C SER A 456 -4.25 -4.34 5.58
N TYR A 457 -4.73 -4.98 6.64
CA TYR A 457 -4.24 -6.26 7.13
C TYR A 457 -5.31 -7.33 6.91
N LEU A 458 -4.90 -8.49 6.39
CA LEU A 458 -5.81 -9.60 6.15
C LEU A 458 -5.16 -10.92 6.61
N PRO A 459 -5.62 -11.48 7.74
CA PRO A 459 -5.29 -12.86 8.10
C PRO A 459 -5.91 -13.80 7.07
N LEU A 460 -5.10 -14.64 6.43
CA LEU A 460 -5.57 -15.53 5.36
C LEU A 460 -6.08 -16.87 5.89
N GLU A 461 -5.60 -17.30 7.06
CA GLU A 461 -6.07 -18.52 7.75
C GLU A 461 -7.56 -18.47 8.15
N SER A 462 -8.16 -17.27 8.25
CA SER A 462 -9.57 -17.09 8.61
C SER A 462 -10.52 -17.10 7.41
N ILE A 463 -9.99 -17.14 6.19
CA ILE A 463 -10.79 -17.05 4.96
C ILE A 463 -10.67 -18.38 4.22
N GLY A 464 -11.54 -19.33 4.57
CA GLY A 464 -11.57 -20.69 4.01
C GLY A 464 -11.87 -20.79 2.51
N GLU A 465 -11.86 -19.69 1.76
CA GLU A 465 -12.16 -19.62 0.32
C GLU A 465 -10.92 -19.71 -0.58
N TYR A 466 -9.70 -19.69 -0.03
CA TYR A 466 -8.46 -19.60 -0.83
C TYR A 466 -7.74 -20.94 -1.10
N ASP A 467 -8.31 -22.07 -0.69
CA ASP A 467 -7.75 -23.40 -0.96
C ASP A 467 -8.03 -23.92 -2.39
N ALA A 468 -8.86 -23.21 -3.18
CA ALA A 468 -9.12 -23.59 -4.56
C ALA A 468 -8.14 -22.88 -5.52
N PRO A 469 -7.35 -23.61 -6.33
CA PRO A 469 -6.47 -22.99 -7.31
C PRO A 469 -7.30 -22.14 -8.29
N ALA A 470 -6.85 -20.91 -8.53
CA ALA A 470 -7.40 -20.08 -9.60
C ALA A 470 -7.28 -20.88 -10.91
N LYS A 471 -8.39 -21.04 -11.64
CA LYS A 471 -8.35 -21.63 -12.97
C LYS A 471 -7.54 -20.69 -13.87
N HIS A 472 -6.25 -20.95 -14.02
CA HIS A 472 -5.44 -20.27 -15.02
C HIS A 472 -6.11 -20.47 -16.39
N PRO A 473 -6.47 -19.40 -17.12
CA PRO A 473 -6.63 -19.54 -18.56
C PRO A 473 -5.22 -19.83 -19.09
N ALA A 474 -4.98 -21.10 -19.42
CA ALA A 474 -3.79 -21.50 -20.15
C ALA A 474 -3.67 -20.67 -21.44
N GLY A 475 -2.43 -20.40 -21.81
CA GLY A 475 -2.00 -19.39 -22.78
C GLY A 475 -2.77 -19.35 -24.09
N ASP A 476 -3.01 -18.13 -24.55
CA ASP A 476 -2.91 -17.67 -25.93
C ASP A 476 -3.42 -16.23 -25.98
N ARG A 477 -2.57 -15.29 -25.55
CA ARG A 477 -2.72 -13.89 -25.92
C ARG A 477 -1.34 -13.33 -26.23
N ASP A 478 -1.03 -13.31 -27.52
CA ASP A 478 0.04 -12.52 -28.11
C ASP A 478 -0.16 -11.05 -27.71
N PHE A 479 0.47 -10.65 -26.61
CA PHE A 479 0.78 -9.25 -26.38
C PHE A 479 2.03 -8.94 -27.19
N ALA A 480 1.84 -8.53 -28.44
CA ALA A 480 2.90 -7.92 -29.22
C ALA A 480 3.40 -6.67 -28.46
N GLY A 481 4.61 -6.76 -27.92
CA GLY A 481 5.31 -5.62 -27.32
C GLY A 481 5.54 -4.51 -28.35
N PRO A 482 5.74 -3.26 -27.91
CA PRO A 482 5.76 -2.09 -28.77
C PRO A 482 7.12 -1.86 -29.46
N ASP A 483 7.74 -2.90 -30.04
CA ASP A 483 9.03 -2.77 -30.74
C ASP A 483 9.19 -3.77 -31.91
N GLN A 484 8.40 -3.60 -32.97
CA GLN A 484 8.80 -4.10 -34.29
C GLN A 484 8.68 -3.03 -35.37
N PRO A 485 9.79 -2.71 -36.08
CA PRO A 485 9.76 -1.78 -37.20
C PRO A 485 9.05 -2.44 -38.39
N VAL A 486 7.94 -1.84 -38.82
CA VAL A 486 7.24 -2.21 -40.06
C VAL A 486 8.21 -2.02 -41.23
N LYS A 487 8.70 -3.13 -41.78
CA LYS A 487 9.32 -3.14 -43.11
C LYS A 487 8.27 -2.71 -44.13
N ARG A 488 8.49 -1.54 -44.74
CA ARG A 488 7.88 -1.16 -46.02
C ARG A 488 8.25 -2.23 -47.06
N ILE A 489 7.24 -2.85 -47.64
CA ILE A 489 7.36 -3.44 -48.98
C ILE A 489 6.48 -2.56 -49.89
N LEU A 490 7.08 -2.23 -51.03
CA LEU A 490 6.63 -1.33 -52.08
C LEU A 490 5.19 -1.58 -52.55
#